data_AF-A0A261RJB7-F1
#
_entry.id   AF-A0A261RJB7-F1
#
_cell.length_a   1.000
_cell.length_b   1.000
_cell.length_c   1.000
_cell.angle_alpha   90.00
_cell.angle_beta   90.00
_cell.angle_gamma   90.00
#
_symmetry.space_group_name_H-M   'P 1'
#
loop_
_entity.id
_entity.type
_entity.pdbx_description
1 polymer ?
#
loop_
_entity_poly.entity_id
_entity_poly.type
_entity_poly.pdbx_seq_one_letter_code
_entity_poly.pdbx_strand_id
1 'polypeptide(L)'
;MRSTTLALAANASHTVNAENIGPSATYGEITLGQYAHLVLDGIPVAAKLITLQRLGSRTIELRNGASLHVGALGFASMGASITYRIGAHCSMVFDASQWDPEVVANTTFEFASQGTGTLKYFPFINPEWLDCPQVVGYVEGDTLEIAGQGNVPRFQVQGGRIVATAGR
;
A
#
# COMPACT_ATOMS: atom_id res chain seq x y z
N MET A 1 21.49 9.24 10.82
CA MET A 1 20.57 9.95 9.89
C MET A 1 19.36 10.40 10.69
N ARG A 2 18.96 11.68 10.61
CA ARG A 2 17.72 12.14 11.25
C ARG A 2 16.55 11.45 10.55
N SER A 3 15.73 10.74 11.31
CA SER A 3 14.50 10.13 10.81
C SER A 3 13.50 11.25 10.50
N THR A 4 13.16 11.47 9.24
CA THR A 4 12.11 12.40 8.85
C THR A 4 10.76 11.76 9.17
N THR A 5 9.89 12.49 9.86
CA THR A 5 8.54 12.01 10.22
C THR A 5 7.49 12.88 9.53
N LEU A 6 6.45 12.25 8.99
CA LEU A 6 5.25 12.93 8.49
C LEU A 6 4.08 12.53 9.39
N ALA A 7 3.29 13.50 9.86
CA ALA A 7 2.11 13.23 10.68
C ALA A 7 0.91 14.02 10.14
N LEU A 8 -0.15 13.30 9.76
CA LEU A 8 -1.42 13.90 9.37
C LEU A 8 -2.42 13.74 10.52
N ALA A 9 -3.06 14.84 10.91
CA ALA A 9 -4.15 14.80 11.88
C ALA A 9 -5.39 14.07 11.32
N ALA A 10 -6.38 13.81 12.19
CA ALA A 10 -7.64 13.23 11.74
C ALA A 10 -8.35 14.16 10.74
N ASN A 11 -8.91 13.58 9.68
CA ASN A 11 -9.56 14.26 8.54
C ASN A 11 -8.64 15.21 7.76
N ALA A 12 -7.33 15.19 8.03
CA ALA A 12 -6.40 16.04 7.31
C ALA A 12 -6.10 15.48 5.92
N SER A 13 -5.98 16.39 4.95
CA SER A 13 -5.46 16.09 3.62
C SER A 13 -4.11 16.77 3.42
N HIS A 14 -3.14 16.06 2.85
CA HIS A 14 -1.84 16.64 2.54
C HIS A 14 -1.31 16.09 1.22
N THR A 15 -0.67 16.95 0.42
CA THR A 15 0.00 16.57 -0.83
C THR A 15 1.50 16.70 -0.66
N VAL A 16 2.20 15.68 -1.11
CA VAL A 16 3.66 15.55 -1.14
C VAL A 16 4.09 15.54 -2.60
N ASN A 17 4.91 16.50 -2.99
CA ASN A 17 5.36 16.70 -4.37
C ASN A 17 6.79 17.27 -4.42
N ALA A 18 7.33 17.47 -5.63
CA ALA A 18 8.69 17.95 -5.79
C ALA A 18 8.91 19.38 -5.27
N GLU A 19 7.85 20.20 -5.25
CA GLU A 19 7.92 21.61 -4.83
C GLU A 19 8.07 21.75 -3.33
N ASN A 20 7.51 20.83 -2.53
CA ASN A 20 7.49 20.93 -1.07
C ASN A 20 8.52 20.04 -0.35
N ILE A 21 9.06 18.99 -0.99
CA ILE A 21 10.01 18.07 -0.33
C ILE A 21 11.23 17.70 -1.20
N GLY A 22 11.26 18.15 -2.45
CA GLY A 22 12.29 17.80 -3.44
C GLY A 22 11.94 16.55 -4.26
N PRO A 23 12.82 16.11 -5.16
CA PRO A 23 12.51 15.09 -6.17
C PRO A 23 12.28 13.68 -5.61
N SER A 24 12.52 13.45 -4.32
CA SER A 24 12.28 12.18 -3.63
C SER A 24 12.16 12.41 -2.13
N ALA A 25 11.39 11.60 -1.42
CA ALA A 25 11.28 11.67 0.03
C ALA A 25 11.50 10.30 0.71
N THR A 26 12.22 10.30 1.82
CA THR A 26 12.36 9.14 2.71
C THR A 26 11.89 9.50 4.10
N TYR A 27 10.87 8.80 4.58
CA TYR A 27 10.33 8.92 5.92
C TYR A 27 10.70 7.71 6.76
N GLY A 28 11.18 7.96 7.98
CA GLY A 28 11.31 6.88 8.96
C GLY A 28 9.96 6.48 9.53
N GLU A 29 9.01 7.41 9.60
CA GLU A 29 7.63 7.12 9.99
C GLU A 29 6.65 8.08 9.30
N ILE A 30 5.52 7.54 8.82
CA ILE A 30 4.34 8.29 8.39
C ILE A 30 3.19 7.92 9.31
N THR A 31 2.64 8.88 10.04
CA THR A 31 1.52 8.67 10.95
C THR A 31 0.25 9.28 10.38
N LEU A 32 -0.79 8.47 10.23
CA LEU A 32 -2.06 8.88 9.66
C LEU A 32 -3.19 8.83 10.69
N GLY A 33 -3.77 10.00 10.97
CA GLY A 33 -5.00 10.14 11.74
C GLY A 33 -6.20 9.42 11.10
N GLN A 34 -7.30 9.34 11.83
CA GLN A 34 -8.57 8.82 11.32
C GLN A 34 -9.03 9.63 10.09
N TYR A 35 -9.43 8.97 9.00
CA TYR A 35 -9.90 9.59 7.75
C TYR A 35 -8.88 10.53 7.08
N ALA A 36 -7.58 10.37 7.39
CA ALA A 36 -6.54 11.14 6.73
C ALA A 36 -6.36 10.72 5.26
N HIS A 37 -6.03 11.70 4.42
CA HIS A 37 -5.74 11.51 3.00
C HIS A 37 -4.36 12.09 2.67
N LEU A 38 -3.45 11.21 2.26
CA LEU A 38 -2.12 11.61 1.79
C LEU A 38 -2.06 11.42 0.28
N VAL A 39 -1.68 12.46 -0.45
CA VAL A 39 -1.45 12.41 -1.90
C VAL A 39 0.05 12.47 -2.16
N LEU A 40 0.57 11.50 -2.90
CA LEU A 40 1.93 11.48 -3.43
C LEU A 40 1.85 11.81 -4.91
N ASP A 41 2.48 12.92 -5.31
CA ASP A 41 2.30 13.50 -6.63
C ASP A 41 3.64 13.60 -7.37
N GLY A 42 3.81 12.73 -8.38
CA GLY A 42 4.95 12.75 -9.29
C GLY A 42 6.32 12.45 -8.67
N ILE A 43 6.39 12.00 -7.42
CA ILE A 43 7.65 11.72 -6.74
C ILE A 43 7.76 10.30 -6.18
N PRO A 44 8.98 9.75 -6.11
CA PRO A 44 9.27 8.56 -5.32
C PRO A 44 9.31 8.86 -3.81
N VAL A 45 8.60 8.05 -3.05
CA VAL A 45 8.55 8.07 -1.59
C VAL A 45 8.86 6.69 -1.01
N ALA A 46 9.72 6.66 0.00
CA ALA A 46 9.95 5.48 0.82
C ALA A 46 9.53 5.76 2.27
N ALA A 47 8.70 4.88 2.84
CA ALA A 47 8.29 4.93 4.22
C ALA A 47 8.77 3.66 4.93
N LYS A 48 9.64 3.81 5.93
CA LYS A 48 10.08 2.67 6.74
C LYS A 48 8.92 2.09 7.56
N LEU A 49 8.06 2.95 8.10
CA LEU A 49 6.86 2.57 8.84
C LEU A 49 5.72 3.52 8.48
N ILE A 50 4.52 2.97 8.30
CA ILE A 50 3.27 3.71 8.27
C ILE A 50 2.43 3.31 9.49
N THR A 51 1.98 4.27 10.29
CA THR A 51 1.19 4.04 11.50
C THR A 51 -0.22 4.60 11.34
N LEU A 52 -1.25 3.76 11.51
CA LEU A 52 -2.66 4.18 11.48
C LEU A 52 -3.18 4.43 12.90
N GLN A 53 -3.63 5.65 13.20
CA GLN A 53 -4.04 6.06 14.55
C GLN A 53 -5.56 6.00 14.79
N ARG A 54 -6.03 5.10 15.66
CA ARG A 54 -7.47 4.91 15.99
C ARG A 54 -8.25 4.25 14.84
N LEU A 55 -9.50 3.86 15.11
CA LEU A 55 -10.39 3.25 14.11
C LEU A 55 -10.70 4.19 12.94
N GLY A 56 -11.06 3.63 11.78
CA GLY A 56 -11.46 4.38 10.59
C GLY A 56 -10.57 4.11 9.37
N SER A 57 -11.01 4.59 8.20
CA SER A 57 -10.29 4.42 6.94
C SER A 57 -9.28 5.53 6.70
N ARG A 58 -8.25 5.25 5.89
CA ARG A 58 -7.27 6.22 5.38
C ARG A 58 -7.04 5.96 3.92
N THR A 59 -6.56 6.99 3.24
CA THR A 59 -6.17 6.86 1.84
C THR A 59 -4.76 7.39 1.66
N ILE A 60 -3.90 6.58 1.03
CA ILE A 60 -2.69 7.09 0.38
C ILE A 60 -2.92 6.97 -1.12
N GLU A 61 -2.87 8.09 -1.82
CA GLU A 61 -3.12 8.15 -3.26
C GLU A 61 -1.84 8.52 -4.00
N LEU A 62 -1.51 7.74 -5.03
CA LEU A 62 -0.38 7.97 -5.91
C LEU A 62 -0.90 8.55 -7.24
N ARG A 63 -0.33 9.67 -7.67
CA ARG A 63 -0.68 10.36 -8.92
C ARG A 63 0.54 10.72 -9.75
N ASN A 64 0.32 10.98 -11.04
CA ASN A 64 1.30 11.56 -11.96
C ASN A 64 2.64 10.81 -12.00
N GLY A 65 2.62 9.48 -11.91
CA GLY A 65 3.83 8.65 -11.92
C GLY A 65 4.55 8.54 -10.57
N ALA A 66 3.90 8.91 -9.46
CA ALA A 66 4.46 8.72 -8.12
C ALA A 66 4.74 7.23 -7.82
N SER A 67 5.72 6.99 -6.95
CA SER A 67 6.01 5.65 -6.44
C SER A 67 6.07 5.61 -4.93
N LEU A 68 5.56 4.54 -4.31
CA LEU A 68 5.62 4.34 -2.87
C LEU A 68 6.24 2.99 -2.52
N HIS A 69 7.22 2.99 -1.62
CA HIS A 69 7.69 1.78 -0.94
C HIS A 69 7.30 1.81 0.55
N VAL A 70 6.53 0.82 0.99
CA VAL A 70 6.13 0.63 2.39
C VAL A 70 6.89 -0.54 2.99
N GLY A 71 7.76 -0.25 3.97
CA GLY A 71 8.53 -1.27 4.69
C GLY A 71 7.78 -1.94 5.84
N ALA A 72 6.90 -1.20 6.53
CA ALA A 72 6.09 -1.70 7.63
C ALA A 72 4.76 -0.95 7.74
N LEU A 73 3.72 -1.63 8.22
CA LEU A 73 2.42 -1.04 8.55
C LEU A 73 2.05 -1.41 9.99
N GLY A 74 1.76 -0.41 10.81
CA GLY A 74 1.35 -0.54 12.20
C GLY A 74 -0.08 -0.03 12.41
N PHE A 75 -0.86 -0.77 13.19
CA PHE A 75 -2.24 -0.41 13.55
C PHE A 75 -2.28 -0.07 15.04
N ALA A 76 -2.73 1.14 15.38
CA ALA A 76 -2.89 1.52 16.79
C ALA A 76 -4.18 0.95 17.42
N SER A 77 -5.12 0.42 16.62
CA SER A 77 -6.39 -0.14 17.10
C SER A 77 -7.08 -1.04 16.08
N MET A 78 -7.92 -1.95 16.56
CA MET A 78 -8.87 -2.71 15.75
C MET A 78 -9.82 -1.78 14.97
N GLY A 79 -10.17 -2.16 13.73
CA GLY A 79 -11.07 -1.38 12.86
C GLY A 79 -10.42 -0.16 12.18
N ALA A 80 -9.10 0.00 12.26
CA ALA A 80 -8.37 0.83 11.32
C ALA A 80 -8.29 0.12 9.97
N SER A 81 -8.30 0.87 8.87
CA SER A 81 -8.05 0.34 7.52
C SER A 81 -7.36 1.38 6.65
N ILE A 82 -6.77 0.92 5.55
CA ILE A 82 -6.09 1.80 4.58
C ILE A 82 -6.35 1.34 3.15
N THR A 83 -6.60 2.32 2.29
CA THR A 83 -6.62 2.15 0.84
C THR A 83 -5.38 2.82 0.24
N TYR A 84 -4.63 2.06 -0.55
CA TYR A 84 -3.62 2.59 -1.43
C TYR A 84 -4.20 2.70 -2.84
N ARG A 85 -4.48 3.94 -3.27
CA ARG A 85 -5.03 4.22 -4.59
C ARG A 85 -3.90 4.49 -5.58
N ILE A 86 -3.69 3.56 -6.50
CA ILE A 86 -2.59 3.56 -7.47
C ILE A 86 -3.09 4.18 -8.78
N GLY A 87 -2.69 5.42 -9.06
CA GLY A 87 -3.04 6.12 -10.29
C GLY A 87 -2.26 5.64 -11.51
N ALA A 88 -2.52 6.27 -12.66
CA ALA A 88 -1.87 5.93 -13.92
C ALA A 88 -0.34 6.10 -13.82
N HIS A 89 0.40 5.14 -14.38
CA HIS A 89 1.86 5.06 -14.35
C HIS A 89 2.50 5.08 -12.95
N CYS A 90 1.69 4.92 -11.89
CA CYS A 90 2.19 4.89 -10.52
C CYS A 90 2.60 3.47 -10.13
N SER A 91 3.54 3.36 -9.19
CA SER A 91 4.03 2.07 -8.72
C SER A 91 4.06 1.97 -7.21
N MET A 92 3.66 0.83 -6.67
CA MET A 92 3.70 0.55 -5.25
C MET A 92 4.49 -0.71 -4.95
N VAL A 93 5.33 -0.65 -3.93
CA VAL A 93 6.00 -1.79 -3.32
C VAL A 93 5.50 -1.91 -1.88
N PHE A 94 4.95 -3.07 -1.55
CA PHE A 94 4.40 -3.35 -0.23
C PHE A 94 4.97 -4.66 0.31
N ASP A 95 5.82 -4.54 1.32
CA ASP A 95 6.48 -5.69 1.93
C ASP A 95 5.77 -6.13 3.21
N ALA A 96 4.84 -7.07 3.09
CA ALA A 96 4.10 -7.64 4.22
C ALA A 96 4.78 -8.88 4.84
N SER A 97 6.02 -9.19 4.46
CA SER A 97 6.67 -10.46 4.81
C SER A 97 6.82 -10.72 6.30
N GLN A 98 6.79 -9.67 7.13
CA GLN A 98 6.97 -9.73 8.58
C GLN A 98 5.74 -9.26 9.39
N TRP A 99 4.59 -9.09 8.74
CA TRP A 99 3.46 -8.38 9.36
C TRP A 99 2.44 -9.32 9.97
N ASP A 100 1.65 -8.78 10.90
CA ASP A 100 0.48 -9.47 11.47
C ASP A 100 -0.58 -9.68 10.36
N PRO A 101 -1.13 -10.91 10.20
CA PRO A 101 -2.23 -11.20 9.29
C PRO A 101 -3.40 -10.21 9.33
N GLU A 102 -3.82 -9.75 10.51
CA GLU A 102 -5.00 -8.87 10.64
C GLU A 102 -4.73 -7.46 10.06
N VAL A 103 -3.48 -7.01 10.15
CA VAL A 103 -2.99 -5.75 9.56
C VAL A 103 -3.08 -5.80 8.04
N VAL A 104 -2.73 -6.94 7.45
CA VAL A 104 -2.79 -7.18 6.00
C VAL A 104 -4.23 -7.25 5.51
N ALA A 105 -5.13 -7.89 6.26
CA ALA A 105 -6.55 -8.00 5.95
C ALA A 105 -7.26 -6.64 5.78
N ASN A 106 -6.83 -5.64 6.56
CA ASN A 106 -7.41 -4.30 6.57
C ASN A 106 -6.78 -3.35 5.52
N THR A 107 -6.04 -3.90 4.55
CA THR A 107 -5.43 -3.15 3.45
C THR A 107 -6.18 -3.40 2.15
N THR A 108 -6.47 -2.32 1.42
CA THR A 108 -6.99 -2.37 0.05
C THR A 108 -5.99 -1.73 -0.91
N PHE A 109 -5.67 -2.43 -2.00
CA PHE A 109 -5.03 -1.83 -3.16
C PHE A 109 -6.09 -1.54 -4.21
N GLU A 110 -6.24 -0.27 -4.56
CA GLU A 110 -7.17 0.18 -5.59
C GLU A 110 -6.36 0.64 -6.81
N PHE A 111 -6.47 -0.10 -7.92
CA PHE A 111 -5.96 0.33 -9.22
C PHE A 111 -6.92 1.35 -9.81
N ALA A 112 -6.52 2.62 -9.75
CA ALA A 112 -7.17 3.76 -10.41
C ALA A 112 -6.38 4.19 -11.67
N SER A 113 -5.61 3.25 -12.22
CA SER A 113 -4.58 3.44 -13.24
C SER A 113 -5.03 3.22 -14.67
N GLN A 114 -6.16 2.55 -14.87
CA GLN A 114 -6.68 2.18 -16.18
C GLN A 114 -5.69 1.34 -17.01
N GLY A 115 -5.03 0.36 -16.39
CA GLY A 115 -4.15 -0.60 -17.09
C GLY A 115 -2.69 -0.19 -17.18
N THR A 116 -2.22 0.70 -16.29
CA THR A 116 -0.82 1.17 -16.27
C THR A 116 -0.20 1.19 -14.88
N GLY A 117 -0.94 0.75 -13.86
CA GLY A 117 -0.51 0.77 -12.47
C GLY A 117 0.32 -0.45 -12.16
N THR A 118 1.26 -0.32 -11.23
CA THR A 118 2.10 -1.44 -10.80
C THR A 118 2.02 -1.64 -9.29
N LEU A 119 1.79 -2.88 -8.86
CA LEU A 119 1.91 -3.32 -7.48
C LEU A 119 2.88 -4.49 -7.40
N LYS A 120 3.92 -4.34 -6.57
CA LYS A 120 4.77 -5.44 -6.12
C LYS A 120 4.47 -5.73 -4.66
N TYR A 121 3.92 -6.92 -4.40
CA TYR A 121 3.48 -7.35 -3.09
C TYR A 121 4.37 -8.50 -2.58
N PHE A 122 4.96 -8.35 -1.40
CA PHE A 122 5.68 -9.44 -0.74
C PHE A 122 4.78 -10.03 0.36
N PRO A 123 4.23 -11.25 0.17
CA PRO A 123 3.34 -11.86 1.15
C PRO A 123 4.11 -12.36 2.38
N PHE A 124 3.40 -12.56 3.48
CA PHE A 124 3.90 -13.25 4.66
C PHE A 124 4.25 -14.71 4.36
N ILE A 125 5.26 -15.25 5.07
CA ILE A 125 5.91 -16.53 4.78
C ILE A 125 4.96 -17.74 4.84
N ASN A 126 3.86 -17.66 5.60
CA ASN A 126 2.87 -18.74 5.70
C ASN A 126 1.49 -18.32 5.14
N PRO A 127 1.30 -18.40 3.81
CA PRO A 127 0.14 -17.82 3.14
C PRO A 127 -1.17 -18.59 3.30
N GLU A 128 -1.11 -19.84 3.77
CA GLU A 128 -2.28 -20.68 4.00
C GLU A 128 -3.08 -20.26 5.24
N TRP A 129 -2.53 -19.35 6.06
CA TRP A 129 -3.11 -18.86 7.31
C TRP A 129 -3.59 -17.41 7.23
N LEU A 130 -3.57 -16.79 6.04
CA LEU A 130 -3.72 -15.34 5.88
C LEU A 130 -5.08 -14.89 5.32
N ASP A 131 -5.65 -13.90 5.98
CA ASP A 131 -6.47 -12.90 5.32
C ASP A 131 -5.58 -12.05 4.39
N CYS A 132 -5.89 -12.05 3.10
CA CYS A 132 -5.15 -11.32 2.07
C CYS A 132 -5.69 -9.89 1.88
N PRO A 133 -4.86 -8.95 1.40
CA PRO A 133 -5.35 -7.61 1.11
C PRO A 133 -6.34 -7.64 -0.07
N GLN A 134 -7.29 -6.72 -0.06
CA GLN A 134 -8.26 -6.59 -1.14
C GLN A 134 -7.59 -5.90 -2.36
N VAL A 135 -7.93 -6.34 -3.58
CA VAL A 135 -7.45 -5.71 -4.82
C VAL A 135 -8.62 -5.36 -5.72
N VAL A 136 -8.90 -4.07 -5.87
CA VAL A 136 -10.02 -3.57 -6.68
C VAL A 136 -9.52 -2.72 -7.84
N GLY A 137 -10.33 -2.62 -8.89
CA GLY A 137 -10.02 -1.79 -10.06
C GLY A 137 -8.92 -2.35 -10.98
N TYR A 138 -8.37 -3.54 -10.66
CA TYR A 138 -7.37 -4.21 -11.49
C TYR A 138 -7.96 -4.55 -12.86
N VAL A 139 -7.32 -4.07 -13.93
CA VAL A 139 -7.72 -4.32 -15.31
C VAL A 139 -6.53 -4.82 -16.15
N GLU A 140 -6.82 -5.25 -17.37
CA GLU A 140 -5.77 -5.63 -18.33
C GLU A 140 -4.78 -4.47 -18.55
N GLY A 141 -3.48 -4.79 -18.52
CA GLY A 141 -2.38 -3.82 -18.58
C GLY A 141 -1.78 -3.46 -17.22
N ASP A 142 -2.56 -3.56 -16.13
CA ASP A 142 -2.00 -3.37 -14.80
C ASP A 142 -1.05 -4.53 -14.44
N THR A 143 0.01 -4.20 -13.72
CA THR A 143 1.00 -5.18 -13.27
C THR A 143 0.80 -5.48 -11.79
N LEU A 144 0.53 -6.76 -11.48
CA LEU A 144 0.54 -7.29 -10.12
C LEU A 144 1.63 -8.37 -10.02
N GLU A 145 2.74 -8.03 -9.36
CA GLU A 145 3.81 -8.96 -9.05
C GLU A 145 3.69 -9.40 -7.59
N ILE A 146 3.63 -10.72 -7.35
CA ILE A 146 3.63 -11.27 -5.99
C ILE A 146 4.98 -11.96 -5.76
N ALA A 147 5.74 -11.53 -4.77
CA ALA A 147 7.04 -12.13 -4.50
C ALA A 147 6.88 -13.57 -4.00
N GLY A 148 7.78 -14.47 -4.43
CA GLY A 148 7.74 -15.88 -4.04
C GLY A 148 6.63 -16.70 -4.73
N GLN A 149 6.00 -16.17 -5.79
CA GLN A 149 4.94 -16.84 -6.54
C GLN A 149 5.41 -18.15 -7.21
N GLY A 150 6.71 -18.32 -7.47
CA GLY A 150 7.28 -19.51 -8.13
C GLY A 150 6.79 -19.68 -9.58
N ASN A 151 7.15 -20.82 -10.21
CA ASN A 151 6.72 -21.13 -11.58
C ASN A 151 5.24 -21.54 -11.67
N VAL A 152 4.68 -22.12 -10.61
CA VAL A 152 3.25 -22.40 -10.48
C VAL A 152 2.65 -21.26 -9.67
N PRO A 153 1.76 -20.44 -10.25
CA PRO A 153 1.22 -19.28 -9.55
C PRO A 153 0.62 -19.70 -8.22
N ARG A 154 1.16 -19.23 -7.09
CA ARG A 154 0.60 -19.47 -5.74
C ARG A 154 -0.57 -18.56 -5.39
N PHE A 155 -0.74 -17.48 -6.13
CA PHE A 155 -1.76 -16.47 -5.90
C PHE A 155 -2.35 -16.01 -7.23
N GLN A 156 -3.63 -15.68 -7.22
CA GLN A 156 -4.37 -15.12 -8.34
C GLN A 156 -5.32 -14.01 -7.86
N VAL A 157 -5.72 -13.11 -8.75
CA VAL A 157 -6.81 -12.17 -8.45
C VAL A 157 -8.13 -12.84 -8.84
N GLN A 158 -8.98 -13.11 -7.86
CA GLN A 158 -10.31 -13.70 -8.07
C GLN A 158 -11.36 -12.87 -7.34
N GLY A 159 -12.37 -12.39 -8.05
CA GLY A 159 -13.45 -11.59 -7.45
C GLY A 159 -12.97 -10.31 -6.75
N GLY A 160 -11.87 -9.70 -7.21
CA GLY A 160 -11.31 -8.49 -6.59
C GLY A 160 -10.51 -8.74 -5.30
N ARG A 161 -9.96 -9.94 -5.12
CA ARG A 161 -9.06 -10.27 -4.01
C ARG A 161 -7.87 -11.04 -4.52
N ILE A 162 -6.70 -10.81 -3.91
CA ILE A 162 -5.59 -11.76 -4.01
C ILE A 162 -6.01 -12.99 -3.21
N VAL A 163 -6.15 -14.13 -3.89
CA VAL A 163 -6.46 -15.42 -3.26
C VAL A 163 -5.30 -16.37 -3.51
N ALA A 164 -4.98 -17.20 -2.52
CA ALA A 164 -4.11 -18.34 -2.75
C ALA A 164 -4.76 -19.27 -3.78
N THR A 165 -4.03 -19.67 -4.80
CA THR A 165 -4.47 -20.74 -5.69
C THR A 165 -4.51 -22.02 -4.88
N ALA A 166 -5.67 -22.67 -4.77
CA ALA A 166 -5.76 -23.98 -4.13
C ALA A 166 -4.76 -24.91 -4.81
N GLY A 167 -3.74 -25.33 -4.06
CA GLY A 167 -2.81 -26.35 -4.52
C GLY A 167 -3.60 -27.60 -4.89
N ARG A 168 -3.38 -28.12 -6.10
CA ARG A 168 -3.73 -29.51 -6.39
C ARG A 168 -2.69 -30.42 -5.77
#